data_AF-A0A0C2ZBC8-F1
#
_entry.id   AF-A0A0C2ZBC8-F1
#
_cell.length_a   1.000
_cell.length_b   1.000
_cell.length_c   1.000
_cell.angle_alpha   90.00
_cell.angle_beta   90.00
_cell.angle_gamma   90.00
#
_symmetry.space_group_name_H-M   'P 1'
#
loop_
_entity.id
_entity.type
_entity.pdbx_description
1 polymer ?
#
loop_
_entity_poly.entity_id
_entity_poly.type
_entity_poly.pdbx_seq_one_letter_code
_entity_poly.pdbx_strand_id
1 'polypeptide(L)'
;MSREAQLEALLEIINSSDARQAITEYKPEKGCNNVPTISSAELHPLDSSTDDVVLRKTIRLLEGVCQQLCASLAPSQCTALNAT
;
A
#
# COMPACT_ATOMS: atom_id res chain seq x y z
N MET A 1 -21.93 11.35 -3.50
CA MET A 1 -20.51 11.64 -3.21
C MET A 1 -19.93 12.29 -4.45
N SER A 2 -19.26 13.44 -4.32
CA SER A 2 -18.54 14.03 -5.46
C SER A 2 -17.25 13.26 -5.74
N ARG A 3 -16.62 13.49 -6.89
CA ARG A 3 -15.35 12.83 -7.24
C ARG A 3 -14.23 13.29 -6.32
N GLU A 4 -14.24 14.57 -5.94
CA GLU A 4 -13.32 15.16 -4.98
C GLU A 4 -13.45 14.48 -3.61
N ALA A 5 -14.68 14.29 -3.12
CA ALA A 5 -14.92 13.60 -1.85
C ALA A 5 -14.44 12.14 -1.87
N GLN A 6 -14.48 11.47 -3.02
CA GLN A 6 -13.92 10.12 -3.18
C GLN A 6 -12.39 10.13 -3.14
N LEU A 7 -11.74 11.13 -3.75
CA LEU A 7 -10.27 11.27 -3.72
C LEU A 7 -9.79 11.55 -2.30
N GLU A 8 -10.46 12.44 -1.56
CA GLU A 8 -10.15 12.73 -0.16
C GLU A 8 -10.29 11.48 0.71
N ALA A 9 -11.35 10.70 0.53
CA ALA A 9 -11.53 9.43 1.26
C ALA A 9 -10.39 8.42 0.97
N LEU A 10 -9.88 8.36 -0.27
CA LEU A 10 -8.71 7.52 -0.60
C LEU A 10 -7.43 8.02 0.11
N LEU A 11 -7.23 9.33 0.18
CA LEU A 11 -6.11 9.93 0.90
C LEU A 11 -6.20 9.71 2.42
N GLU A 12 -7.40 9.72 2.98
CA GLU A 12 -7.63 9.38 4.39
C GLU A 12 -7.24 7.93 4.70
N ILE A 13 -7.54 6.98 3.80
CA ILE A 13 -7.13 5.58 3.96
C ILE A 13 -5.61 5.45 3.93
N ILE A 14 -4.93 6.12 3.01
CA ILE A 14 -3.45 6.14 2.93
C ILE A 14 -2.84 6.68 4.24
N ASN A 15 -3.45 7.71 4.81
CA ASN A 15 -2.96 8.36 6.03
C ASN A 15 -3.47 7.72 7.33
N SER A 16 -4.25 6.65 7.25
CA SER A 16 -4.87 6.00 8.39
C SER A 16 -3.86 5.42 9.39
N SER A 17 -4.31 5.22 10.63
CA SER A 17 -3.53 4.54 11.67
C SER A 17 -3.07 3.16 11.25
N ASP A 18 -3.93 2.42 10.54
CA ASP A 18 -3.68 1.04 10.14
C ASP A 18 -2.59 0.96 9.06
N ALA A 19 -2.57 1.92 8.13
CA ALA A 19 -1.50 2.08 7.16
C ALA A 19 -0.15 2.36 7.83
N ARG A 20 -0.13 3.21 8.86
CA ARG A 20 1.09 3.49 9.65
C ARG A 20 1.51 2.30 10.51
N GLN A 21 0.56 1.51 10.99
CA GLN A 21 0.83 0.31 11.77
C GLN A 21 1.60 -0.73 10.94
N ALA A 22 1.39 -0.82 9.64
CA ALA A 22 2.17 -1.71 8.77
C ALA A 22 3.69 -1.45 8.84
N ILE A 23 4.12 -0.20 9.01
CA ILE A 23 5.54 0.15 9.20
C ILE A 23 6.07 -0.46 10.50
N THR A 24 5.23 -0.54 11.54
CA THR A 24 5.63 -1.07 12.85
C THR A 24 5.83 -2.58 12.87
N GLU A 25 5.26 -3.31 11.91
CA GLU A 25 5.48 -4.76 11.77
C GLU A 25 6.94 -5.09 11.39
N TYR A 26 7.67 -4.11 10.87
CA TYR A 26 9.10 -4.21 10.56
C TYR A 26 10.03 -3.82 11.72
N LYS A 27 9.49 -3.54 12.91
CA LYS A 27 10.31 -3.15 14.07
C LYS A 27 11.08 -4.32 14.68
N PRO A 28 12.24 -4.05 15.32
CA PRO A 28 13.04 -5.07 16.02
C PRO A 28 12.25 -5.87 17.06
N GLU A 29 11.28 -5.22 17.69
CA GLU A 29 10.37 -5.78 18.69
C GLU A 29 9.50 -6.93 18.16
N LYS A 30 9.31 -6.99 16.83
CA LYS A 30 8.58 -8.06 16.11
C LYS A 30 9.52 -9.09 15.46
N GLY A 31 10.81 -9.06 15.80
CA GLY A 31 11.83 -9.93 15.21
C GLY A 31 12.29 -9.49 13.81
N CYS A 32 11.93 -8.29 13.37
CA CYS A 32 12.34 -7.71 12.09
C CYS A 32 13.33 -6.58 12.31
N ASN A 33 14.50 -6.65 11.69
CA ASN A 33 15.58 -5.72 12.01
C ASN A 33 15.69 -4.54 11.03
N ASN A 34 14.87 -4.50 9.97
CA ASN A 34 14.82 -3.35 9.07
C ASN A 34 13.45 -3.22 8.37
N VAL A 35 13.18 -2.01 7.88
CA VAL A 35 12.12 -1.78 6.88
C VAL A 35 12.73 -2.04 5.50
N PRO A 36 12.10 -2.88 4.65
CA PRO A 36 12.63 -3.21 3.34
C PRO A 36 12.71 -1.96 2.46
N THR A 37 13.75 -1.93 1.62
CA THR A 37 13.95 -0.89 0.61
C THR A 37 13.90 -1.51 -0.78
N ILE A 38 13.36 -0.77 -1.75
CA ILE A 38 13.21 -1.22 -3.14
C ILE A 38 14.55 -1.61 -3.80
N SER A 39 15.65 -1.07 -3.31
CA SER A 39 16.99 -1.32 -3.85
C SER A 39 17.69 -2.52 -3.20
N SER A 40 17.09 -3.14 -2.19
CA SER A 40 17.69 -4.30 -1.52
C SER A 40 17.33 -5.58 -2.25
N ALA A 41 18.33 -6.43 -2.49
CA ALA A 41 18.14 -7.79 -2.98
C ALA A 41 18.13 -8.83 -1.84
N GLU A 42 18.29 -8.39 -0.58
CA GLU A 42 18.29 -9.27 0.58
C GLU A 42 16.87 -9.73 0.93
N LEU A 43 16.73 -11.02 1.24
CA LEU A 43 15.47 -11.59 1.72
C LEU A 43 15.15 -11.05 3.11
N HIS A 44 13.93 -10.54 3.27
CA HIS A 44 13.43 -10.07 4.54
C HIS A 44 12.81 -11.25 5.33
N PRO A 45 12.97 -11.33 6.66
CA PRO A 45 12.37 -12.41 7.45
C PRO A 45 10.85 -12.59 7.22
N LEU A 46 10.13 -11.49 6.97
CA LEU A 46 8.69 -11.52 6.68
C LEU A 46 8.34 -12.11 5.32
N ASP A 47 9.28 -12.21 4.38
CA ASP A 47 9.01 -12.81 3.06
C ASP A 47 8.59 -14.28 3.19
N SER A 48 9.13 -14.96 4.21
CA SER A 48 8.83 -16.36 4.54
C SER A 48 7.86 -16.53 5.72
N SER A 49 7.40 -15.44 6.33
CA SER A 49 6.53 -15.48 7.51
C SER A 49 5.09 -15.84 7.13
N THR A 50 4.45 -16.68 7.95
CA THR A 50 3.03 -17.03 7.86
C THR A 50 2.15 -16.18 8.78
N ASP A 51 2.76 -15.49 9.74
CA ASP A 51 2.06 -14.75 10.81
C ASP A 51 1.94 -13.24 10.49
N ASP A 52 2.09 -12.87 9.22
CA ASP A 52 2.08 -11.50 8.72
C ASP A 52 0.74 -11.10 8.05
N VAL A 53 -0.34 -11.82 8.36
CA VAL A 53 -1.67 -11.65 7.74
C VAL A 53 -2.15 -10.19 7.79
N VAL A 54 -1.94 -9.51 8.91
CA VAL A 54 -2.30 -8.09 9.09
C VAL A 54 -1.50 -7.21 8.13
N LEU A 55 -0.17 -7.40 8.08
CA LEU A 55 0.71 -6.67 7.19
C LEU A 55 0.32 -6.87 5.71
N ARG A 56 0.13 -8.12 5.28
CA ARG A 56 -0.30 -8.44 3.90
C ARG A 56 -1.67 -7.86 3.55
N LYS A 57 -2.58 -7.78 4.53
CA LYS A 57 -3.91 -7.17 4.32
C LYS A 57 -3.76 -5.66 4.12
N THR A 58 -2.96 -4.99 4.95
CA THR A 58 -2.73 -3.55 4.83
C THR A 58 -2.00 -3.20 3.53
N ILE A 59 -0.97 -3.97 3.13
CA ILE A 59 -0.27 -3.77 1.85
C ILE A 59 -1.25 -3.85 0.68
N ARG A 60 -2.06 -4.91 0.60
CA ARG A 60 -3.05 -5.07 -0.49
C ARG A 60 -4.09 -3.94 -0.53
N LEU A 61 -4.53 -3.46 0.64
CA LEU A 61 -5.41 -2.31 0.72
C LEU A 61 -4.74 -1.06 0.15
N LEU A 62 -3.50 -0.78 0.55
CA LEU A 62 -2.74 0.38 0.07
C LEU A 62 -2.47 0.30 -1.44
N GLU A 63 -2.12 -0.87 -1.97
CA GLU A 63 -1.96 -1.10 -3.40
C GLU A 63 -3.22 -0.72 -4.17
N GLY A 64 -4.38 -1.23 -3.75
CA GLY A 64 -5.66 -0.94 -4.39
C GLY A 64 -6.03 0.55 -4.31
N VAL A 65 -5.82 1.18 -3.16
CA VAL A 65 -6.11 2.61 -2.97
C VAL A 65 -5.20 3.49 -3.82
N CYS A 66 -3.89 3.20 -3.86
CA CYS A 66 -2.94 3.92 -4.71
C CYS A 66 -3.28 3.74 -6.20
N GLN A 67 -3.59 2.52 -6.65
CA GLN A 67 -4.04 2.26 -8.02
C GLN A 67 -5.31 3.03 -8.36
N GLN A 68 -6.31 3.00 -7.49
CA GLN A 68 -7.58 3.70 -7.69
C GLN A 68 -7.38 5.23 -7.72
N LEU A 69 -6.52 5.76 -6.85
CA LEU A 69 -6.19 7.18 -6.82
C LEU A 69 -5.51 7.61 -8.12
N CYS A 70 -4.48 6.87 -8.57
CA CYS A 70 -3.80 7.12 -9.83
C CYS A 70 -4.74 7.02 -11.03
N ALA A 71 -5.58 5.99 -11.10
CA ALA A 71 -6.56 5.82 -12.19
C ALA A 71 -7.63 6.92 -12.20
N SER A 72 -8.00 7.44 -11.02
CA SER A 72 -8.99 8.52 -10.90
C SER A 72 -8.41 9.89 -11.25
N LEU A 73 -7.12 10.11 -11.07
CA LEU A 73 -6.45 11.36 -11.45
C LEU A 73 -5.90 11.33 -12.89
N ALA A 74 -5.77 10.14 -13.48
CA ALA A 74 -5.36 9.99 -14.87
C ALA A 74 -6.33 10.73 -15.81
N PRO A 75 -5.82 11.42 -16.84
CA PRO A 75 -6.66 11.99 -17.89
C PRO A 75 -7.58 10.91 -18.49
N SER A 76 -8.83 11.24 -18.75
CA SER A 76 -9.86 10.31 -19.25
C SER A 76 -9.51 9.60 -20.57
N GLN A 77 -8.47 10.07 -21.27
CA GLN A 77 -7.95 9.49 -22.51
C GLN A 77 -6.98 8.30 -22.27
N CYS A 78 -6.38 8.19 -21.07
CA CYS A 78 -5.39 7.14 -20.79
C CYS A 78 -6.01 5.79 -20.38
N THR A 79 -7.24 5.78 -19.84
CA THR A 79 -7.91 4.53 -19.42
C THR A 79 -8.33 3.66 -20.62
N ALA A 80 -8.43 4.23 -21.82
CA ALA A 80 -8.77 3.51 -23.05
C ALA A 80 -7.55 2.94 -23.81
N LEU A 81 -6.31 3.36 -23.50
CA LEU A 81 -5.11 3.03 -24.28
C LEU A 81 -4.26 1.89 -23.70
N ASN A 82 -4.57 1.37 -22.51
CA ASN A 82 -3.86 0.23 -21.89
C ASN A 82 -4.57 -1.13 -22.09
N ALA A 83 -5.44 -1.25 -23.11
CA ALA A 83 -6.18 -2.48 -23.42
C ALA A 83 -5.82 -3.11 -24.79
N THR A 84 -4.65 -2.78 -25.34
CA THR A 84 -4.12 -3.36 -26.59
C THR A 84 -2.87 -4.18 -26.34
#